data_AF-A0A7S3FDW7-F1
#
_entry.id   AF-A0A7S3FDW7-F1
#
_cell.length_a   1.000
_cell.length_b   1.000
_cell.length_c   1.000
_cell.angle_alpha   90.00
_cell.angle_beta   90.00
_cell.angle_gamma   90.00
#
_symmetry.space_group_name_H-M   'P 1'
#
loop_
_entity.id
_entity.type
_entity.pdbx_description
1 polymer ?
#
loop_
_entity_poly.entity_id
_entity_poly.type
_entity_poly.pdbx_seq_one_letter_code
_entity_poly.pdbx_strand_id
1 'polypeptide(L)'
;VRLYVLETLVKLGRAPTIAANGALIFDGLSAASPEVRRASIAALALLEPEDLAQYSEAAAEMLLRQRNTTLVQAAATSWEPQLRSDACTARAGPSACSNVLEALRGVAAGGP
;
A
#
# COMPACT_ATOMS: atom_id res chain seq x y z
N VAL A 1 17.21 -10.80 4.43
CA VAL A 1 16.61 -11.49 3.26
C VAL A 1 15.33 -10.80 2.78
N ARG A 2 14.26 -10.70 3.59
CA ARG A 2 12.97 -10.09 3.16
C ARG A 2 13.10 -8.67 2.60
N LEU A 3 13.84 -7.78 3.29
CA LEU A 3 14.09 -6.42 2.79
C LEU A 3 14.77 -6.41 1.41
N TYR A 4 15.82 -7.20 1.25
CA TYR A 4 16.58 -7.29 0.00
C TYR A 4 15.72 -7.81 -1.18
N VAL A 5 14.84 -8.77 -0.91
CA VAL A 5 13.89 -9.27 -1.90
C VAL A 5 12.90 -8.16 -2.29
N LEU A 6 12.33 -7.44 -1.33
CA LEU A 6 11.42 -6.33 -1.61
C LEU A 6 12.10 -5.20 -2.40
N GLU A 7 13.30 -4.80 -2.00
CA GLU A 7 14.07 -3.78 -2.72
C GLU A 7 14.41 -4.21 -4.15
N THR A 8 14.71 -5.49 -4.34
CA THR A 8 14.99 -6.05 -5.66
C THR A 8 13.72 -6.07 -6.52
N LEU A 9 12.58 -6.46 -5.96
CA LEU A 9 11.28 -6.43 -6.65
C LEU A 9 10.91 -5.00 -7.08
N VAL A 10 11.10 -4.02 -6.19
CA VAL A 10 10.86 -2.59 -6.48
C VAL A 10 11.79 -2.10 -7.60
N LYS A 11 13.09 -2.41 -7.53
CA LYS A 11 14.07 -2.02 -8.56
C LYS A 11 13.80 -2.67 -9.91
N LEU A 12 13.29 -3.91 -9.92
CA LEU A 12 12.94 -4.62 -11.15
C LEU A 12 11.66 -4.07 -11.79
N GLY A 13 10.77 -3.43 -11.03
CA GLY A 13 9.56 -2.78 -11.54
C GLY A 13 8.58 -3.74 -12.24
N ARG A 14 8.66 -5.05 -11.95
CA ARG A 14 7.84 -6.07 -12.63
C ARG A 14 6.53 -6.27 -11.89
N ALA A 15 5.50 -5.49 -12.25
CA ALA A 15 4.13 -5.61 -11.74
C ALA A 15 3.64 -7.08 -11.58
N PRO A 16 3.76 -7.99 -12.58
CA PRO A 16 3.27 -9.36 -12.41
C PRO A 16 4.03 -10.18 -11.36
N THR A 17 5.32 -9.91 -11.17
CA THR A 17 6.10 -10.56 -10.10
C THR A 17 5.70 -10.03 -8.73
N ILE A 18 5.39 -8.73 -8.64
CA ILE A 18 4.90 -8.10 -7.41
C ILE A 18 3.51 -8.62 -7.06
N ALA A 19 2.60 -8.70 -8.05
CA ALA A 19 1.25 -9.25 -7.88
C ALA A 19 1.28 -10.71 -7.40
N ALA A 20 2.15 -11.55 -7.98
CA ALA A 20 2.34 -12.93 -7.54
C ALA A 20 2.83 -13.06 -6.09
N ASN A 21 3.43 -12.00 -5.53
CA ASN A 21 3.92 -11.94 -4.15
C ASN A 21 3.08 -10.98 -3.27
N GLY A 22 1.88 -10.57 -3.71
CA GLY A 22 1.07 -9.55 -3.04
C GLY A 22 0.82 -9.82 -1.56
N ALA A 23 0.48 -11.06 -1.19
CA ALA A 23 0.28 -11.47 0.20
C ALA A 23 1.56 -11.33 1.06
N LEU A 24 2.72 -11.72 0.54
CA LEU A 24 4.00 -11.59 1.25
C LEU A 24 4.41 -10.13 1.42
N ILE A 25 4.12 -9.30 0.42
CA ILE A 25 4.37 -7.86 0.48
C ILE A 25 3.45 -7.21 1.51
N PHE A 26 2.16 -7.59 1.52
CA PHE A 26 1.18 -7.17 2.50
C PHE A 26 1.62 -7.50 3.93
N ASP A 27 2.07 -8.74 4.18
CA ASP A 27 2.58 -9.15 5.49
C ASP A 27 3.76 -8.28 5.95
N GLY A 28 4.58 -7.80 5.00
CA GLY A 28 5.69 -6.90 5.28
C GLY A 28 5.28 -5.54 5.85
N LEU A 29 4.02 -5.10 5.67
CA LEU A 29 3.49 -3.89 6.33
C LEU A 29 3.42 -4.05 7.85
N SER A 30 3.39 -5.27 8.38
CA SER A 30 3.39 -5.57 9.82
C SER A 30 4.78 -5.89 10.38
N ALA A 31 5.82 -5.84 9.54
CA ALA A 31 7.17 -6.19 9.96
C ALA A 31 7.71 -5.26 11.05
N ALA A 32 8.50 -5.83 11.97
CA ALA A 32 9.16 -5.07 13.03
C ALA A 32 10.11 -4.00 12.48
N SER A 33 10.79 -4.30 11.35
CA SER A 33 11.71 -3.37 10.68
C SER A 33 10.92 -2.28 9.92
N PRO A 34 11.18 -0.98 10.21
CA PRO A 34 10.56 0.12 9.48
C PRO A 34 10.97 0.16 8.00
N GLU A 35 12.16 -0.32 7.66
CA GLU A 35 12.63 -0.42 6.27
C GLU A 35 11.78 -1.41 5.47
N VAL A 36 11.49 -2.58 6.06
CA VAL A 36 10.62 -3.59 5.43
C VAL A 36 9.22 -3.03 5.18
N ARG A 37 8.66 -2.29 6.15
CA ARG A 37 7.34 -1.66 5.98
C ARG A 37 7.32 -0.64 4.84
N ARG A 38 8.33 0.23 4.76
CA ARG A 38 8.46 1.21 3.67
C ARG A 38 8.63 0.54 2.31
N ALA A 39 9.47 -0.49 2.25
CA ALA A 39 9.68 -1.25 1.02
C ALA A 39 8.39 -1.97 0.58
N SER A 40 7.60 -2.49 1.53
CA SER A 40 6.27 -3.05 1.24
C SER A 40 5.29 -2.02 0.71
N ILE A 41 5.24 -0.81 1.27
CA ILE A 41 4.39 0.29 0.75
C ILE A 41 4.77 0.61 -0.70
N ALA A 42 6.07 0.77 -0.97
CA ALA A 42 6.57 1.05 -2.30
C ALA A 42 6.30 -0.10 -3.30
N ALA A 43 6.44 -1.35 -2.87
CA ALA A 43 6.14 -2.51 -3.69
C ALA A 43 4.64 -2.60 -4.04
N LEU A 44 3.75 -2.37 -3.06
CA LEU A 44 2.31 -2.30 -3.33
C LEU A 44 1.96 -1.17 -4.30
N ALA A 45 2.69 -0.06 -4.27
CA ALA A 45 2.51 1.05 -5.21
C ALA A 45 2.97 0.73 -6.65
N LEU A 46 3.53 -0.43 -6.92
CA LEU A 46 3.87 -0.90 -8.27
C LEU A 46 2.89 -1.93 -8.80
N LEU A 47 1.86 -2.28 -8.01
CA LEU A 47 0.77 -3.12 -8.47
C LEU A 47 -0.10 -2.36 -9.46
N GLU A 48 -0.76 -3.11 -10.34
CA GLU A 48 -1.88 -2.56 -11.10
C GLU A 48 -2.98 -2.12 -10.11
N PRO A 49 -3.77 -1.08 -10.42
CA PRO A 49 -4.79 -0.56 -9.51
C PRO A 49 -5.79 -1.63 -9.06
N GLU A 50 -6.11 -2.58 -9.94
CA GLU A 50 -7.01 -3.71 -9.68
C GLU A 50 -6.43 -4.74 -8.69
N ASP A 51 -5.12 -4.92 -8.69
CA ASP A 51 -4.43 -5.78 -7.73
C ASP A 51 -4.29 -5.08 -6.39
N LEU A 52 -3.89 -3.79 -6.39
CA LEU A 52 -3.83 -3.00 -5.16
C LEU A 52 -5.20 -2.94 -4.48
N ALA A 53 -6.29 -2.79 -5.24
CA ALA A 53 -7.65 -2.75 -4.73
C ALA A 53 -8.03 -3.97 -3.86
N GLN A 54 -7.42 -5.13 -4.10
CA GLN A 54 -7.67 -6.34 -3.31
C GLN A 54 -7.09 -6.25 -1.89
N TYR A 55 -6.04 -5.47 -1.72
CA TYR A 55 -5.30 -5.36 -0.45
C TYR A 55 -5.49 -3.99 0.22
N SER A 56 -5.97 -2.98 -0.50
CA SER A 56 -5.94 -1.57 -0.09
C SER A 56 -6.67 -1.31 1.24
N GLU A 57 -7.84 -1.90 1.44
CA GLU A 57 -8.63 -1.72 2.67
C GLU A 57 -7.93 -2.34 3.88
N ALA A 58 -7.55 -3.61 3.79
CA ALA A 58 -6.84 -4.31 4.85
C ALA A 58 -5.47 -3.66 5.14
N ALA A 59 -4.79 -3.17 4.10
CA ALA A 59 -3.48 -2.55 4.22
C ALA A 59 -3.59 -1.19 4.93
N ALA A 60 -4.61 -0.41 4.59
CA ALA A 60 -4.90 0.84 5.27
C ALA A 60 -5.26 0.60 6.73
N GLU A 61 -6.14 -0.34 7.04
CA GLU A 61 -6.49 -0.67 8.43
C GLU A 61 -5.26 -1.07 9.25
N MET A 62 -4.38 -1.89 8.67
CA MET A 62 -3.14 -2.33 9.33
C MET A 62 -2.16 -1.18 9.56
N LEU A 63 -2.04 -0.23 8.62
CA LEU A 63 -1.20 0.96 8.78
C LEU A 63 -1.78 1.92 9.82
N LEU A 64 -3.09 2.13 9.83
CA LEU A 64 -3.79 2.98 10.79
C LEU A 64 -3.66 2.44 12.22
N ARG A 65 -3.72 1.11 12.41
CA ARG A 65 -3.51 0.45 13.71
C ARG A 65 -2.11 0.66 14.28
N GLN A 66 -1.09 0.82 13.44
CA GLN A 66 0.30 1.01 13.88
C GLN A 66 0.59 2.39 14.46
N ARG A 67 -0.36 3.35 14.37
CA ARG A 67 -0.21 4.74 14.84
C ARG A 67 1.07 5.42 14.34
N ASN A 68 1.57 5.00 13.17
CA ASN A 68 2.74 5.56 12.55
C ASN A 68 2.31 6.49 11.41
N THR A 69 2.15 7.77 11.73
CA THR A 69 1.69 8.79 10.77
C THR A 69 2.60 8.89 9.56
N THR A 70 3.92 8.68 9.71
CA THR A 70 4.86 8.69 8.60
C THR A 70 4.60 7.56 7.60
N LEU A 71 4.30 6.34 8.08
CA LEU A 71 3.98 5.21 7.19
C LEU A 71 2.61 5.39 6.53
N VAL A 72 1.63 5.90 7.27
CA VAL A 72 0.30 6.22 6.74
C VAL A 72 0.40 7.29 5.66
N GLN A 73 1.18 8.35 5.88
CA GLN A 73 1.42 9.40 4.90
C GLN A 73 2.16 8.88 3.66
N ALA A 74 3.19 8.05 3.85
CA ALA A 74 3.90 7.43 2.75
C ALA A 74 2.96 6.56 1.88
N ALA A 75 2.10 5.76 2.51
CA ALA A 75 1.11 4.97 1.81
C ALA A 75 0.08 5.83 1.08
N ALA A 76 -0.44 6.89 1.72
CA ALA A 76 -1.36 7.83 1.10
C ALA A 76 -0.77 8.42 -0.18
N THR A 77 0.48 8.90 -0.14
CA THR A 77 1.15 9.49 -1.30
C THR A 77 1.48 8.46 -2.39
N SER A 78 1.99 7.28 -2.02
CA SER A 78 2.41 6.28 -2.99
C SER A 78 1.23 5.58 -3.68
N TRP A 79 0.12 5.36 -2.97
CA TRP A 79 -1.04 4.65 -3.51
C TRP A 79 -2.10 5.55 -4.13
N GLU A 80 -2.04 6.87 -3.89
CA GLU A 80 -2.97 7.84 -4.46
C GLU A 80 -3.28 7.65 -5.96
N PRO A 81 -2.30 7.54 -6.88
CA PRO A 81 -2.61 7.41 -8.30
C PRO A 81 -3.40 6.14 -8.63
N GLN A 82 -3.16 5.04 -7.90
CA GLN A 82 -3.88 3.78 -8.09
C GLN A 82 -5.27 3.84 -7.46
N LEU A 83 -5.40 4.37 -6.24
CA LEU A 83 -6.68 4.47 -5.54
C LEU A 83 -7.67 5.43 -6.21
N ARG A 84 -7.15 6.43 -6.95
CA ARG A 84 -7.97 7.35 -7.76
C ARG A 84 -8.31 6.82 -9.15
N SER A 85 -7.73 5.68 -9.55
CA SER A 85 -7.98 5.09 -10.87
C SER A 85 -9.38 4.48 -10.95
N ASP A 86 -10.02 4.62 -12.11
CA ASP A 86 -11.30 3.97 -12.42
C ASP A 86 -11.20 2.44 -12.32
N ALA A 87 -10.02 1.86 -12.52
CA ALA A 87 -9.78 0.43 -12.36
C ALA A 87 -9.94 -0.02 -10.90
N CYS A 88 -9.58 0.82 -9.92
CA CYS A 88 -9.80 0.54 -8.51
C CYS A 88 -11.31 0.54 -8.20
N THR A 89 -12.01 1.58 -8.68
CA THR A 89 -13.47 1.70 -8.58
C THR A 89 -14.21 0.53 -9.22
N ALA A 90 -13.77 0.06 -10.38
CA ALA A 90 -14.36 -1.09 -11.07
C ALA A 90 -14.19 -2.40 -10.28
N ARG A 91 -13.10 -2.54 -9.52
CA ARG A 91 -12.78 -3.76 -8.76
C ARG A 91 -13.36 -3.78 -7.34
N ALA A 92 -13.19 -2.70 -6.58
CA ALA A 92 -13.59 -2.61 -5.17
C ALA A 92 -14.90 -1.85 -4.96
N GLY A 93 -15.44 -1.23 -6.00
CA GLY A 93 -16.62 -0.36 -5.94
C GLY A 93 -16.25 1.12 -5.78
N PRO A 94 -17.17 2.03 -6.16
CA PRO A 94 -16.89 3.47 -6.28
C PRO A 94 -16.54 4.18 -4.98
N SER A 95 -16.93 3.63 -3.84
CA SER A 95 -16.69 4.24 -2.54
C SER A 95 -15.48 3.64 -1.82
N ALA A 96 -15.08 2.39 -2.13
CA ALA A 96 -14.08 1.68 -1.34
C ALA A 96 -12.69 2.33 -1.45
N CYS A 97 -12.19 2.53 -2.68
CA CYS A 97 -10.87 3.12 -2.89
C CYS A 97 -10.78 4.58 -2.43
N SER A 98 -11.86 5.34 -2.62
CA SER A 98 -11.98 6.72 -2.14
C SER A 98 -11.96 6.79 -0.61
N ASN A 99 -12.74 5.94 0.07
CA ASN A 99 -12.77 5.87 1.53
C ASN A 99 -11.40 5.49 2.11
N VAL A 100 -10.70 4.54 1.48
CA VAL A 100 -9.34 4.16 1.89
C VAL A 100 -8.38 5.35 1.76
N LEU A 101 -8.40 6.04 0.63
CA LEU A 101 -7.54 7.20 0.40
C LEU A 101 -7.81 8.33 1.41
N GLU A 102 -9.08 8.63 1.67
CA GLU A 102 -9.49 9.65 2.64
C GLU A 102 -9.13 9.24 4.08
N ALA A 103 -9.26 7.97 4.46
CA ALA A 103 -8.84 7.48 5.77
C ALA A 103 -7.33 7.63 5.99
N LEU A 104 -6.52 7.28 4.96
CA LEU A 104 -5.07 7.44 5.02
C LEU A 104 -4.68 8.93 5.09
N ARG A 105 -5.33 9.79 4.30
CA ARG A 105 -5.07 11.24 4.30
C ARG A 105 -5.52 11.94 5.57
N GLY A 106 -6.67 11.56 6.13
CA GLY A 106 -7.20 12.16 7.36
C GLY A 106 -6.25 11.99 8.53
N VAL A 107 -5.61 10.81 8.65
CA VAL A 107 -4.59 10.56 9.68
C VAL A 107 -3.26 11.23 9.36
N ALA A 108 -2.90 11.36 8.07
CA ALA A 108 -1.70 12.10 7.67
C ALA A 108 -1.83 13.62 7.91
N ALA A 109 -3.03 14.18 7.78
CA ALA A 109 -3.33 15.60 7.99
C ALA A 109 -3.52 15.96 9.48
N GLY A 110 -3.95 15.00 10.30
CA GLY A 110 -4.14 15.16 11.75
C GLY A 110 -2.92 14.81 12.60
N GLY A 111 -1.70 15.16 12.17
CA GLY A 111 -0.50 15.03 13.01
C GLY A 111 -0.62 15.85 14.31
N PRO A 112 0.04 15.42 15.41
CA PRO A 112 -0.21 15.89 16.79
C PRO A 112 -0.10 17.40 17.01
#